data_AF-A0A956JTV0-F1
#
_entry.id   AF-A0A956JTV0-F1
#
_cell.length_a   1.000
_cell.length_b   1.000
_cell.length_c   1.000
_cell.angle_alpha   90.00
_cell.angle_beta   90.00
_cell.angle_gamma   90.00
#
_symmetry.space_group_name_H-M   'P 1'
#
loop_
_entity.id
_entity.type
_entity.pdbx_description
1 polymer ?
#
loop_
_entity_poly.entity_id
_entity_poly.type
_entity_poly.pdbx_seq_one_letter_code
_entity_poly.pdbx_strand_id
1 'polypeptide(L)'
;MYGTKFSEPQDKRISLAKISTEPPEGLDREAAEAKFAGVGEELFELQQLMYGAGTHSLLVVLQGRDAAGKDGTVKHVVGWLNPRGVEVASFGVPSELERDHDFLWRAHLVAPRRGHATIFNRSHYEDVLVVRVDKLAPQSVWRARYEQINQFEALLASANTIIVKLMLHISPEEQAERFVERELDATKAFKLNVGDWKKRTQWRAYTQAYEDAIARCASAHAPWVVVPADKKWFRNLVVAEALRDALAPHKRRWRRALDELGKEQLAALEAYRATPAGAKVAATIAKQARGRVDHPDYAQEPSDGGAEAPEAAKKAKAKDKNRDKNRDKSKKGKEKAKDKKGKGKGRDKDKDKRKKRKKKED
;
A
#
# COMPACT_ATOMS: atom_id res chain seq x y z
N MET A 1 13.99 6.34 8.38
CA MET A 1 12.56 6.27 8.01
C MET A 1 12.01 7.69 7.92
N TYR A 2 11.34 8.05 6.83
CA TYR A 2 10.80 9.42 6.64
C TYR A 2 9.42 9.67 7.28
N GLY A 3 8.72 8.62 7.74
CA GLY A 3 7.45 8.75 8.45
C GLY A 3 7.65 9.12 9.92
N THR A 4 6.67 9.80 10.51
CA THR A 4 6.67 10.08 11.95
C THR A 4 6.09 8.90 12.71
N LYS A 5 6.94 8.20 13.47
CA LYS A 5 6.57 7.00 14.22
C LYS A 5 6.16 7.36 15.66
N PHE A 6 5.05 6.79 16.11
CA PHE A 6 4.57 6.82 17.49
C PHE A 6 4.50 5.38 18.00
N SER A 7 5.26 5.07 19.06
CA SER A 7 5.37 3.72 19.63
C SER A 7 4.96 3.64 21.09
N GLU A 8 4.31 4.67 21.61
CA GLU A 8 3.78 4.71 22.97
C GLU A 8 2.58 5.66 23.02
N PRO A 9 1.66 5.48 23.98
CA PRO A 9 0.59 6.44 24.19
C PRO A 9 1.15 7.83 24.43
N GLN A 10 0.51 8.85 23.86
CA GLN A 10 0.98 10.22 23.96
C GLN A 10 0.16 10.99 24.99
N ASP A 11 0.81 11.45 26.06
CA ASP A 11 0.19 12.34 27.06
C ASP A 11 -0.11 13.73 26.49
N LYS A 12 0.75 14.19 25.57
CA LYS A 12 0.58 15.45 24.86
C LYS A 12 -0.20 15.24 23.58
N ARG A 13 -1.07 16.21 23.26
CA ARG A 13 -1.87 16.20 22.05
C ARG A 13 -0.97 16.20 20.80
N ILE A 14 -1.08 15.14 20.00
CA ILE A 14 -0.50 15.09 18.66
C ILE A 14 -1.15 16.18 17.81
N SER A 15 -0.34 16.88 17.01
CA SER A 15 -0.80 17.90 16.07
C SER A 15 -0.42 17.48 14.66
N LEU A 16 -1.35 16.90 13.90
CA LEU A 16 -1.10 16.49 12.52
C LEU A 16 -0.69 17.68 11.65
N ALA A 17 -1.18 18.89 11.95
CA ALA A 17 -0.79 20.11 11.24
C ALA A 17 0.71 20.46 11.35
N LYS A 18 1.47 19.83 12.28
CA LYS A 18 2.92 20.01 12.43
C LYS A 18 3.73 18.92 11.72
N ILE A 19 3.07 17.91 11.15
CA ILE A 19 3.71 16.82 10.43
C ILE A 19 3.56 17.11 8.94
N SER A 20 4.67 17.13 8.20
CA SER A 20 4.64 17.40 6.75
C SER A 20 3.83 16.34 6.00
N THR A 21 3.08 16.77 4.98
CA THR A 21 2.41 15.90 4.01
C THR A 21 3.27 15.66 2.75
N GLU A 22 4.34 16.44 2.60
CA GLU A 22 5.27 16.47 1.45
C GLU A 22 6.62 15.81 1.80
N PRO A 23 7.38 15.33 0.79
CA PRO A 23 8.75 14.88 0.97
C PRO A 23 9.66 15.99 1.49
N PRO A 24 10.79 15.65 2.13
CA PRO A 24 11.84 16.61 2.46
C PRO A 24 12.29 17.39 1.23
N GLU A 25 12.61 18.66 1.43
CA GLU A 25 13.13 19.51 0.36
C GLU A 25 14.44 18.93 -0.22
N GLY A 26 14.58 19.00 -1.55
CA GLY A 26 15.76 18.48 -2.25
C GLY A 26 15.80 16.96 -2.42
N LEU A 27 14.77 16.21 -1.97
CA LEU A 27 14.71 14.77 -2.23
C LEU A 27 14.50 14.49 -3.72
N ASP A 28 15.52 13.90 -4.36
CA ASP A 28 15.43 13.48 -5.76
C ASP A 28 14.45 12.31 -5.93
N ARG A 29 13.51 12.48 -6.85
CA ARG A 29 12.46 11.49 -7.13
C ARG A 29 13.04 10.20 -7.71
N GLU A 30 14.03 10.31 -8.60
CA GLU A 30 14.58 9.15 -9.30
C GLU A 30 15.35 8.25 -8.32
N ALA A 31 16.14 8.87 -7.43
CA ALA A 31 16.80 8.21 -6.32
C ALA A 31 15.79 7.57 -5.35
N ALA A 32 14.69 8.26 -5.02
CA ALA A 32 13.66 7.70 -4.15
C ALA A 32 12.93 6.50 -4.78
N GLU A 33 12.65 6.55 -6.08
CA GLU A 33 12.05 5.43 -6.83
C GLU A 33 13.01 4.24 -6.94
N ALA A 34 14.32 4.49 -7.13
CA ALA A 34 15.34 3.45 -7.11
C ALA A 34 15.46 2.80 -5.73
N LYS A 35 15.48 3.61 -4.66
CA LYS A 35 15.47 3.12 -3.28
C LYS A 35 14.21 2.30 -2.98
N PHE A 36 13.05 2.75 -3.44
CA PHE A 36 11.80 2.00 -3.30
C PHE A 36 11.87 0.63 -3.96
N ALA A 37 12.52 0.50 -5.12
CA ALA A 37 12.71 -0.79 -5.78
C ALA A 37 13.58 -1.74 -4.95
N GLY A 38 14.71 -1.27 -4.40
CA GLY A 38 15.56 -2.08 -3.53
C GLY A 38 14.86 -2.52 -2.23
N VAL A 39 14.12 -1.60 -1.58
CA VAL A 39 13.30 -1.96 -0.41
C VAL A 39 12.20 -2.95 -0.77
N GLY A 40 11.63 -2.86 -1.98
CA GLY A 40 10.66 -3.81 -2.49
C GLY A 40 11.19 -5.24 -2.61
N GLU A 41 12.43 -5.40 -3.09
CA GLU A 41 13.12 -6.69 -3.15
C GLU A 41 13.38 -7.24 -1.73
N GLU A 42 13.87 -6.40 -0.81
CA GLU A 42 14.04 -6.79 0.60
C GLU A 42 12.71 -7.23 1.25
N LEU A 43 11.60 -6.56 0.94
CA LEU A 43 10.27 -6.91 1.45
C LEU A 43 9.80 -8.27 0.96
N PHE A 44 10.02 -8.58 -0.32
CA PHE A 44 9.70 -9.89 -0.87
C PHE A 44 10.42 -10.99 -0.09
N GLU A 45 11.75 -10.84 0.07
CA GLU A 45 12.58 -11.80 0.81
C GLU A 45 12.13 -11.97 2.27
N LEU A 46 11.88 -10.86 2.96
CA LEU A 46 11.42 -10.91 4.36
C LEU A 46 10.05 -11.60 4.49
N GLN A 47 9.14 -11.34 3.56
CA GLN A 47 7.83 -11.97 3.59
C GLN A 47 7.89 -13.46 3.22
N GLN A 48 8.77 -13.88 2.30
CA GLN A 48 9.02 -15.29 2.01
C GLN A 48 9.58 -16.03 3.24
N LEU A 49 10.55 -15.44 3.93
CA LEU A 49 11.09 -16.00 5.17
C LEU A 49 10.01 -16.13 6.25
N MET A 50 9.18 -15.09 6.44
CA MET A 50 8.06 -15.14 7.37
C MET A 50 7.06 -16.25 7.00
N TYR A 51 6.72 -16.37 5.71
CA TYR A 51 5.80 -17.37 5.18
C TYR A 51 6.30 -18.79 5.41
N GLY A 52 7.53 -19.09 5.01
CA GLY A 52 8.12 -20.40 5.18
C GLY A 52 8.35 -20.77 6.65
N ALA A 53 8.80 -19.82 7.47
CA ALA A 53 9.01 -20.08 8.89
C ALA A 53 7.70 -20.33 9.66
N GLY A 54 6.58 -19.74 9.23
CA GLY A 54 5.27 -20.01 9.84
C GLY A 54 5.16 -19.68 11.33
N THR A 55 6.05 -18.83 11.86
CA THR A 55 6.10 -18.50 13.30
C THR A 55 5.47 -17.16 13.65
N HIS A 56 5.41 -16.23 12.69
CA HIS A 56 4.82 -14.90 12.84
C HIS A 56 3.78 -14.67 11.75
N SER A 57 2.92 -13.69 11.97
CA SER A 57 2.02 -13.13 10.95
C SER A 57 2.23 -11.62 10.86
N LEU A 58 1.71 -10.99 9.80
CA LEU A 58 1.80 -9.54 9.61
C LEU A 58 0.40 -8.93 9.46
N LEU A 59 0.05 -7.97 10.31
CA LEU A 59 -1.12 -7.14 10.13
C LEU A 59 -0.70 -5.73 9.71
N VAL A 60 -1.11 -5.32 8.52
CA VAL A 60 -0.91 -3.94 8.03
C VAL A 60 -2.23 -3.19 8.07
N VAL A 61 -2.34 -2.17 8.91
CA VAL A 61 -3.51 -1.30 8.97
C VAL A 61 -3.27 -0.06 8.14
N LEU A 62 -4.01 0.11 7.04
CA LEU A 62 -3.98 1.29 6.20
C LEU A 62 -5.17 2.19 6.52
N GLN A 63 -4.87 3.34 7.11
CA GLN A 63 -5.81 4.39 7.40
C GLN A 63 -5.44 5.69 6.70
N GLY A 64 -6.41 6.60 6.58
CA GLY A 64 -6.23 7.87 5.89
C GLY A 64 -7.53 8.34 5.26
N ARG A 65 -7.60 9.65 4.99
CA ARG A 65 -8.78 10.28 4.39
C ARG A 65 -9.13 9.68 3.02
N ASP A 66 -10.35 9.96 2.57
CA ASP A 66 -10.72 9.68 1.19
C ASP A 66 -9.76 10.41 0.24
N ALA A 67 -9.38 9.71 -0.82
CA ALA A 67 -8.30 10.08 -1.75
C ALA A 67 -6.86 10.10 -1.19
N ALA A 68 -6.59 9.74 0.07
CA ALA A 68 -5.22 9.64 0.61
C ALA A 68 -4.34 8.58 -0.08
N GLY A 69 -4.97 7.63 -0.77
CA GLY A 69 -4.30 6.70 -1.67
C GLY A 69 -4.06 5.30 -1.10
N LYS A 70 -4.91 4.85 -0.18
CA LYS A 70 -4.90 3.48 0.39
C LYS A 70 -4.82 2.41 -0.70
N ASP A 71 -5.73 2.43 -1.69
CA ASP A 71 -5.70 1.48 -2.81
C ASP A 71 -4.40 1.53 -3.62
N GLY A 72 -3.81 2.72 -3.76
CA GLY A 72 -2.52 2.88 -4.43
C GLY A 72 -1.37 2.26 -3.64
N THR A 73 -1.38 2.43 -2.32
CA THR A 73 -0.42 1.77 -1.44
C THR A 73 -0.54 0.25 -1.53
N VAL A 74 -1.77 -0.30 -1.50
CA VAL A 74 -2.00 -1.74 -1.70
C VAL A 74 -1.45 -2.17 -3.06
N LYS A 75 -1.78 -1.47 -4.15
CA LYS A 75 -1.32 -1.83 -5.49
C LYS A 75 0.22 -1.85 -5.62
N HIS A 76 0.90 -0.85 -5.06
CA HIS A 76 2.33 -0.63 -5.34
C HIS A 76 3.28 -1.20 -4.29
N VAL A 77 2.92 -1.12 -3.00
CA VAL A 77 3.80 -1.57 -1.92
C VAL A 77 3.50 -3.01 -1.53
N VAL A 78 2.22 -3.32 -1.32
CA VAL A 78 1.78 -4.69 -1.01
C VAL A 78 1.98 -5.61 -2.23
N GLY A 79 1.98 -5.04 -3.44
CA GLY A 79 2.33 -5.78 -4.67
C GLY A 79 3.77 -6.33 -4.73
N TRP A 80 4.65 -5.94 -3.81
CA TRP A 80 5.98 -6.57 -3.66
C TRP A 80 5.95 -7.86 -2.83
N LEU A 81 4.86 -8.14 -2.11
CA LEU A 81 4.74 -9.34 -1.30
C LEU A 81 4.26 -10.53 -2.16
N ASN A 82 4.61 -11.75 -1.76
CA ASN A 82 4.15 -12.96 -2.46
C ASN A 82 2.63 -13.12 -2.30
N PRO A 83 1.84 -13.13 -3.39
CA PRO A 83 0.38 -13.22 -3.32
C PRO A 83 -0.13 -14.50 -2.63
N ARG A 84 0.69 -15.57 -2.54
CA ARG A 84 0.32 -16.78 -1.79
C ARG A 84 0.18 -16.56 -0.28
N GLY A 85 0.89 -15.58 0.25
CA GLY A 85 0.95 -15.29 1.68
C GLY A 85 0.20 -14.04 2.09
N VAL A 86 -0.64 -13.45 1.23
CA VAL A 86 -1.17 -12.10 1.42
C VAL A 86 -2.65 -12.01 1.09
N GLU A 87 -3.40 -11.42 2.02
CA GLU A 87 -4.84 -11.16 1.87
C GLU A 87 -5.13 -9.66 2.10
N VAL A 88 -6.12 -9.11 1.39
CA VAL A 88 -6.55 -7.71 1.58
C VAL A 88 -8.00 -7.73 2.05
N ALA A 89 -8.23 -7.23 3.27
CA ALA A 89 -9.56 -7.04 3.84
C ALA A 89 -9.95 -5.56 3.78
N SER A 90 -11.05 -5.24 3.11
CA SER A 90 -11.54 -3.86 2.99
C SER A 90 -12.77 -3.65 3.85
N PHE A 91 -12.76 -2.64 4.73
CA PHE A 91 -13.84 -2.41 5.69
C PHE A 91 -14.77 -1.30 5.22
N GLY A 92 -15.97 -1.67 4.77
CA GLY A 92 -17.04 -0.73 4.42
C GLY A 92 -17.95 -0.37 5.59
N VAL A 93 -19.10 0.24 5.27
CA VAL A 93 -20.22 0.40 6.22
C VAL A 93 -20.61 -0.99 6.75
N PRO A 94 -20.72 -1.19 8.07
CA PRO A 94 -21.03 -2.51 8.60
C PRO A 94 -22.34 -3.07 8.06
N SER A 95 -22.42 -4.39 7.86
CA SER A 95 -23.68 -5.08 7.57
C SER A 95 -24.57 -5.15 8.82
N GLU A 96 -25.81 -5.66 8.68
CA GLU A 96 -26.68 -5.91 9.84
C GLU A 96 -26.06 -6.95 10.78
N LEU A 97 -25.65 -8.10 10.23
CA LEU A 97 -24.92 -9.13 10.97
C LEU A 97 -23.70 -8.56 11.71
N GLU A 98 -22.91 -7.73 11.04
CA GLU A 98 -21.73 -7.12 11.67
C GLU A 98 -22.09 -6.13 12.80
N ARG A 99 -23.26 -5.48 12.75
CA ARG A 99 -23.74 -4.58 13.80
C ARG A 99 -24.35 -5.32 14.99
N ASP A 100 -24.84 -6.54 14.79
CA ASP A 100 -25.40 -7.37 15.85
C ASP A 100 -24.31 -8.03 16.72
N HIS A 101 -23.05 -7.96 16.28
CA HIS A 101 -21.86 -8.30 17.05
C HIS A 101 -21.15 -7.06 17.60
N ASP A 102 -20.14 -7.27 18.44
CA ASP A 102 -19.21 -6.19 18.80
C ASP A 102 -18.40 -5.72 17.57
N PHE A 103 -17.93 -4.47 17.59
CA PHE A 103 -17.28 -3.85 16.44
C PHE A 103 -15.95 -4.52 16.02
N LEU A 104 -15.30 -5.29 16.91
CA LEU A 104 -14.04 -5.97 16.64
C LEU A 104 -14.26 -7.35 16.03
N TRP A 105 -15.45 -7.96 16.16
CA TRP A 105 -15.76 -9.28 15.62
C TRP A 105 -15.34 -9.45 14.16
N ARG A 106 -15.79 -8.54 13.28
CA ARG A 106 -15.47 -8.59 11.85
C ARG A 106 -13.99 -8.36 11.54
N ALA A 107 -13.29 -7.59 12.39
CA ALA A 107 -11.87 -7.34 12.24
C ALA A 107 -11.03 -8.54 12.69
N HIS A 108 -11.45 -9.19 13.78
CA HIS A 108 -10.79 -10.38 14.30
C HIS A 108 -10.94 -11.57 13.35
N LEU A 109 -12.11 -11.72 12.69
CA LEU A 109 -12.36 -12.78 11.71
C LEU A 109 -11.31 -12.84 10.59
N VAL A 110 -10.79 -11.69 10.18
CA VAL A 110 -9.82 -11.55 9.08
C VAL A 110 -8.39 -11.27 9.57
N ALA A 111 -8.12 -11.42 10.87
CA ALA A 111 -6.77 -11.31 11.40
C ALA A 111 -5.85 -12.37 10.76
N PRO A 112 -4.56 -12.04 10.52
CA PRO A 112 -3.69 -12.90 9.72
C PRO A 112 -3.30 -14.17 10.47
N ARG A 113 -3.40 -15.32 9.77
CA ARG A 113 -2.81 -16.59 10.22
C ARG A 113 -1.28 -16.55 10.14
N ARG A 114 -0.59 -17.42 10.87
CA ARG A 114 0.89 -17.51 10.82
C ARG A 114 1.40 -17.76 9.39
N GLY A 115 2.54 -17.17 9.08
CA GLY A 115 3.14 -17.12 7.74
C GLY A 115 2.45 -16.15 6.78
N HIS A 116 1.30 -15.58 7.13
CA HIS A 116 0.51 -14.75 6.24
C HIS A 116 0.51 -13.28 6.68
N ALA A 117 0.21 -12.42 5.72
CA ALA A 117 -0.06 -11.02 5.95
C ALA A 117 -1.52 -10.69 5.59
N THR A 118 -2.19 -9.92 6.43
CA THR A 118 -3.48 -9.30 6.07
C THR A 118 -3.32 -7.79 6.05
N ILE A 119 -3.80 -7.17 4.98
CA ILE A 119 -3.83 -5.73 4.81
C ILE A 119 -5.25 -5.24 5.00
N PHE A 120 -5.45 -4.50 6.09
CA PHE A 120 -6.70 -3.82 6.39
C PHE A 120 -6.74 -2.50 5.61
N ASN A 121 -7.55 -2.42 4.55
CA ASN A 121 -7.87 -1.17 3.85
C ASN A 121 -9.09 -0.51 4.52
N ARG A 122 -8.85 0.53 5.32
CA ARG A 122 -9.66 0.86 6.52
C ARG A 122 -9.59 -0.29 7.54
N SER A 123 -10.14 -0.11 8.74
CA SER A 123 -9.99 -1.08 9.84
C SER A 123 -10.99 -0.85 10.97
N HIS A 124 -10.81 -1.57 12.08
CA HIS A 124 -11.46 -1.32 13.37
C HIS A 124 -11.32 0.13 13.89
N TYR A 125 -10.40 0.93 13.34
CA TYR A 125 -10.33 2.36 13.67
C TYR A 125 -11.49 3.18 13.09
N GLU A 126 -12.24 2.71 12.08
CA GLU A 126 -13.43 3.43 11.60
C GLU A 126 -14.44 3.66 12.75
N ASP A 127 -14.49 2.74 13.71
CA ASP A 127 -15.35 2.76 14.90
C ASP A 127 -14.99 3.80 15.97
N VAL A 128 -13.85 4.49 15.82
CA VAL A 128 -13.46 5.67 16.59
C VAL A 128 -13.20 6.91 15.71
N LEU A 129 -13.38 6.77 14.40
CA LEU A 129 -13.25 7.83 13.40
C LEU A 129 -14.62 8.28 12.91
N VAL A 130 -15.22 7.58 11.94
CA VAL A 130 -16.51 7.96 11.35
C VAL A 130 -17.63 7.88 12.38
N VAL A 131 -17.63 6.88 13.26
CA VAL A 131 -18.62 6.76 14.33
C VAL A 131 -18.61 7.97 15.26
N ARG A 132 -17.41 8.51 15.55
CA ARG A 132 -17.26 9.72 16.34
C ARG A 132 -17.68 10.98 15.59
N VAL A 133 -17.21 11.17 14.36
CA VAL A 133 -17.40 12.41 13.59
C VAL A 133 -18.86 12.57 13.15
N ASP A 134 -19.48 11.48 12.70
CA ASP A 134 -20.88 11.45 12.24
C ASP A 134 -21.86 11.13 13.38
N LYS A 135 -21.36 11.03 14.63
CA LYS A 135 -22.14 10.78 15.84
C LYS A 135 -23.03 9.54 15.77
N LEU A 136 -22.52 8.47 15.15
CA LEU A 136 -23.25 7.20 14.98
C LEU A 136 -23.39 6.42 16.29
N ALA A 137 -22.62 6.79 17.32
CA ALA A 137 -22.78 6.32 18.68
C ALA A 137 -22.47 7.44 19.69
N PRO A 138 -23.05 7.40 20.91
CA PRO A 138 -22.70 8.32 21.99
C PRO A 138 -21.20 8.29 22.32
N GLN A 139 -20.68 9.40 22.85
CA GLN A 139 -19.27 9.49 23.24
C GLN A 139 -18.85 8.46 24.28
N SER A 140 -19.73 8.11 25.21
CA SER A 140 -19.48 7.06 26.19
C SER A 140 -19.18 5.70 25.54
N VAL A 141 -19.79 5.41 24.40
CA VAL A 141 -19.59 4.16 23.65
C VAL A 141 -18.27 4.17 22.90
N TRP A 142 -18.07 5.12 21.98
CA TRP A 142 -16.87 5.08 21.13
C TRP A 142 -15.58 5.44 21.88
N ARG A 143 -15.65 6.19 22.99
CA ARG A 143 -14.45 6.51 23.77
C ARG A 143 -13.85 5.27 24.44
N ALA A 144 -14.69 4.35 24.92
CA ALA A 144 -14.24 3.09 25.50
C ALA A 144 -13.52 2.19 24.47
N ARG A 145 -13.85 2.34 23.17
CA ARG A 145 -13.27 1.55 22.10
C ARG A 145 -11.76 1.74 21.93
N TYR A 146 -11.18 2.87 22.34
CA TYR A 146 -9.72 3.03 22.29
C TYR A 146 -9.00 1.96 23.12
N GLU A 147 -9.52 1.66 24.31
CA GLU A 147 -8.94 0.63 25.18
C GLU A 147 -9.22 -0.78 24.62
N GLN A 148 -10.41 -1.02 24.10
CA GLN A 148 -10.75 -2.29 23.44
C GLN A 148 -9.86 -2.57 22.23
N ILE A 149 -9.54 -1.53 21.43
CA ILE A 149 -8.59 -1.61 20.31
C ILE A 149 -7.19 -1.97 20.82
N ASN A 150 -6.72 -1.32 21.89
CA ASN A 150 -5.41 -1.62 22.48
C ASN A 150 -5.32 -3.07 22.96
N GLN A 151 -6.36 -3.57 23.62
CA GLN A 151 -6.44 -4.95 24.09
C GLN A 151 -6.48 -5.96 22.93
N PHE A 152 -7.23 -5.65 21.87
CA PHE A 152 -7.25 -6.47 20.65
C PHE A 152 -5.86 -6.54 19.98
N GLU A 153 -5.20 -5.41 19.82
CA GLU A 153 -3.86 -5.36 19.21
C GLU A 153 -2.80 -6.06 20.09
N ALA A 154 -2.91 -5.92 21.42
CA ALA A 154 -2.05 -6.65 22.36
C ALA A 154 -2.26 -8.17 22.28
N LEU A 155 -3.52 -8.63 22.17
CA LEU A 155 -3.86 -10.04 21.96
C LEU A 155 -3.17 -10.58 20.69
N LEU A 156 -3.33 -9.90 19.55
CA LEU A 156 -2.72 -10.31 18.30
C LEU A 156 -1.18 -10.32 18.37
N ALA A 157 -0.58 -9.29 18.98
CA ALA A 157 0.86 -9.21 19.16
C ALA A 157 1.41 -10.34 20.03
N SER A 158 0.71 -10.70 21.13
CA SER A 158 1.09 -11.83 21.99
C SER A 158 1.10 -13.17 21.24
N ALA A 159 0.30 -13.28 20.17
CA ALA A 159 0.27 -14.43 19.27
C ALA A 159 1.34 -14.40 18.16
N ASN A 160 2.33 -13.50 18.24
CA ASN A 160 3.37 -13.21 17.24
C ASN A 160 2.85 -12.56 15.95
N THR A 161 1.76 -11.78 16.02
CA THR A 161 1.37 -10.88 14.92
C THR A 161 2.21 -9.61 14.99
N ILE A 162 2.97 -9.33 13.93
CA ILE A 162 3.65 -8.05 13.75
C ILE A 162 2.62 -7.04 13.24
N ILE A 163 2.39 -5.95 13.97
CA ILE A 163 1.35 -4.97 13.64
C ILE A 163 2.00 -3.66 13.18
N VAL A 164 1.63 -3.19 11.99
CA VAL A 164 2.09 -1.90 11.44
C VAL A 164 0.88 -1.06 11.05
N LYS A 165 0.68 0.07 11.75
CA LYS A 165 -0.44 0.97 11.48
C LYS A 165 0.04 2.23 10.77
N LEU A 166 -0.54 2.52 9.61
CA LEU A 166 -0.10 3.56 8.69
C LEU A 166 -1.24 4.54 8.47
N MET A 167 -1.04 5.81 8.84
CA MET A 167 -1.94 6.90 8.51
C MET A 167 -1.38 7.66 7.31
N LEU A 168 -2.04 7.55 6.17
CA LEU A 168 -1.67 8.28 4.95
C LEU A 168 -2.11 9.74 5.09
N HIS A 169 -1.13 10.61 5.34
CA HIS A 169 -1.35 12.01 5.65
C HIS A 169 -1.23 12.87 4.39
N ILE A 170 -2.37 13.40 3.93
CA ILE A 170 -2.44 14.35 2.82
C ILE A 170 -2.92 15.72 3.28
N SER A 171 -2.55 16.75 2.54
CA SER A 171 -3.05 18.12 2.71
C SER A 171 -4.49 18.27 2.20
N PRO A 172 -5.26 19.26 2.71
CA PRO A 172 -6.56 19.62 2.14
C PRO A 172 -6.47 19.95 0.64
N GLU A 173 -5.38 20.57 0.21
CA GLU A 173 -5.12 21.00 -1.16
C GLU A 173 -4.94 19.79 -2.07
N GLU A 174 -4.04 18.86 -1.72
CA GLU A 174 -3.84 17.61 -2.46
C GLU A 174 -5.15 16.80 -2.56
N GLN A 175 -5.96 16.75 -1.49
CA GLN A 175 -7.24 16.06 -1.55
C GLN A 175 -8.16 16.68 -2.63
N ALA A 176 -8.23 18.02 -2.70
CA ALA A 176 -9.05 18.70 -3.69
C ALA A 176 -8.54 18.43 -5.11
N GLU A 177 -7.23 18.51 -5.33
CA GLU A 177 -6.62 18.19 -6.62
C GLU A 177 -6.95 16.76 -7.06
N ARG A 178 -6.89 15.79 -6.15
CA ARG A 178 -7.25 14.39 -6.44
C ARG A 178 -8.73 14.18 -6.75
N PHE A 179 -9.63 14.96 -6.15
CA PHE A 179 -11.05 14.91 -6.49
C PHE A 179 -11.30 15.47 -7.88
N VAL A 180 -10.72 16.63 -8.21
CA VAL A 180 -10.78 17.23 -9.55
C VAL A 180 -10.16 16.29 -10.60
N GLU A 181 -9.02 15.65 -10.32
CA GLU A 181 -8.39 14.68 -11.22
C GLU A 181 -9.34 13.51 -11.57
N ARG A 182 -10.10 13.03 -10.58
CA ARG A 182 -11.06 11.92 -10.76
C ARG A 182 -12.33 12.35 -11.47
N GLU A 183 -12.78 13.59 -11.26
CA GLU A 183 -13.92 14.18 -11.96
C GLU A 183 -13.63 14.36 -13.45
N LEU A 184 -12.41 14.82 -13.77
CA LEU A 184 -11.98 15.06 -15.16
C LEU A 184 -11.60 13.78 -15.92
N ASP A 185 -11.46 12.64 -15.24
CA ASP A 185 -11.08 11.35 -15.83
C ASP A 185 -12.22 10.34 -15.71
N ALA A 186 -12.97 10.14 -16.80
CA ALA A 186 -14.09 9.20 -16.85
C ALA A 186 -13.72 7.77 -16.43
N THR A 187 -12.46 7.35 -16.62
CA THR A 187 -11.99 6.02 -16.19
C THR A 187 -11.76 5.91 -14.68
N LYS A 188 -11.74 7.03 -13.96
CA LYS A 188 -11.59 7.12 -12.50
C LYS A 188 -12.86 7.61 -11.80
N ALA A 189 -13.83 8.13 -12.54
CA ALA A 189 -15.08 8.66 -12.00
C ALA A 189 -15.86 7.64 -11.15
N PHE A 190 -15.71 6.33 -11.41
CA PHE A 190 -16.30 5.26 -10.58
C PHE A 190 -15.82 5.28 -9.11
N LYS A 191 -14.72 6.00 -8.81
CA LYS A 191 -14.18 6.18 -7.45
C LYS A 191 -14.73 7.41 -6.73
N LEU A 192 -15.61 8.19 -7.37
CA LEU A 192 -16.23 9.35 -6.76
C LEU A 192 -17.48 8.94 -5.99
N ASN A 193 -17.62 9.49 -4.79
CA ASN A 193 -18.82 9.41 -3.99
C ASN A 193 -19.15 10.81 -3.46
N VAL A 194 -20.39 11.27 -3.64
CA VAL A 194 -20.86 12.57 -3.11
C VAL A 194 -20.66 12.67 -1.59
N GLY A 195 -20.76 11.54 -0.88
CA GLY A 195 -20.46 11.48 0.56
C GLY A 195 -19.04 11.95 0.90
N ASP A 196 -18.05 11.66 0.07
CA ASP A 196 -16.66 12.05 0.29
C ASP A 196 -16.49 13.58 0.18
N TRP A 197 -17.25 14.21 -0.73
CA TRP A 197 -17.29 15.67 -0.88
C TRP A 197 -17.93 16.34 0.33
N LYS A 198 -19.03 15.79 0.85
CA LYS A 198 -19.69 16.29 2.06
C LYS A 198 -18.75 16.20 3.27
N LYS A 199 -18.04 15.07 3.42
CA LYS A 199 -17.08 14.82 4.51
C LYS A 199 -15.90 15.78 4.52
N ARG A 200 -15.59 16.44 3.40
CA ARG A 200 -14.55 17.48 3.34
C ARG A 200 -14.85 18.64 4.30
N THR A 201 -16.13 19.00 4.49
CA THR A 201 -16.53 20.05 5.46
C THR A 201 -16.18 19.70 6.91
N GLN A 202 -16.05 18.40 7.21
CA GLN A 202 -15.69 17.88 8.53
C GLN A 202 -14.18 17.67 8.71
N TRP A 203 -13.33 18.31 7.88
CA TRP A 203 -11.87 18.14 7.92
C TRP A 203 -11.32 18.22 9.35
N ARG A 204 -11.61 19.30 10.07
CA ARG A 204 -11.13 19.52 11.45
C ARG A 204 -11.57 18.40 12.39
N ALA A 205 -12.82 17.95 12.31
CA ALA A 205 -13.36 16.90 13.19
C ALA A 205 -12.64 15.56 12.96
N TYR A 206 -12.42 15.18 11.70
CA TYR A 206 -11.64 13.99 11.36
C TYR A 206 -10.16 14.12 11.77
N THR A 207 -9.55 15.31 11.66
CA THR A 207 -8.16 15.52 12.09
C THR A 207 -8.03 15.22 13.58
N GLN A 208 -8.96 15.74 14.39
CA GLN A 208 -8.98 15.48 15.83
C GLN A 208 -9.24 14.00 16.15
N ALA A 209 -10.12 13.34 15.39
CA ALA A 209 -10.38 11.91 15.58
C ALA A 209 -9.12 11.07 15.29
N TYR A 210 -8.38 11.40 14.24
CA TYR A 210 -7.09 10.75 13.93
C TYR A 210 -6.02 11.03 14.99
N GLU A 211 -5.85 12.30 15.41
CA GLU A 211 -4.91 12.68 16.46
C GLU A 211 -5.17 11.88 17.74
N ASP A 212 -6.42 11.77 18.17
CA ASP A 212 -6.79 11.02 19.38
C ASP A 212 -6.60 9.51 19.20
N ALA A 213 -6.93 8.94 18.03
CA ALA A 213 -6.70 7.53 17.75
C ALA A 213 -5.21 7.16 17.75
N ILE A 214 -4.37 8.01 17.16
CA ILE A 214 -2.91 7.80 17.16
C ILE A 214 -2.38 7.95 18.58
N ALA A 215 -2.76 9.01 19.29
CA ALA A 215 -2.27 9.30 20.64
C ALA A 215 -2.66 8.22 21.65
N ARG A 216 -3.87 7.67 21.56
CA ARG A 216 -4.39 6.68 22.52
C ARG A 216 -4.04 5.25 22.19
N CYS A 217 -3.76 4.95 20.93
CA CYS A 217 -3.55 3.58 20.47
C CYS A 217 -2.16 3.32 19.92
N ALA A 218 -1.21 4.25 19.99
CA ALA A 218 0.19 3.92 19.70
C ALA A 218 0.79 3.07 20.84
N SER A 219 1.47 1.98 20.51
CA SER A 219 2.16 1.12 21.48
C SER A 219 3.43 0.52 20.87
N ALA A 220 4.29 -0.06 21.69
CA ALA A 220 5.55 -0.64 21.22
C ALA A 220 5.31 -1.85 20.29
N HIS A 221 4.27 -2.63 20.58
CA HIS A 221 3.87 -3.81 19.81
C HIS A 221 2.96 -3.48 18.62
N ALA A 222 2.33 -2.31 18.61
CA ALA A 222 1.49 -1.81 17.52
C ALA A 222 1.76 -0.30 17.33
N PRO A 223 2.88 0.08 16.69
CA PRO A 223 3.18 1.48 16.45
C PRO A 223 2.28 2.07 15.36
N TRP A 224 2.04 3.37 15.47
CA TRP A 224 1.51 4.19 14.38
C TRP A 224 2.65 4.86 13.62
N VAL A 225 2.51 4.95 12.31
CA VAL A 225 3.38 5.74 11.44
C VAL A 225 2.52 6.69 10.63
N VAL A 226 2.73 7.99 10.82
CA VAL A 226 2.12 9.03 9.98
C VAL A 226 3.00 9.18 8.74
N VAL A 227 2.42 8.89 7.59
CA VAL A 227 3.11 8.81 6.30
C VAL A 227 2.77 10.05 5.47
N PRO A 228 3.76 10.90 5.13
CA PRO A 228 3.56 11.99 4.17
C PRO A 228 3.12 11.42 2.82
N ALA A 229 1.94 11.81 2.35
CA ALA A 229 1.26 11.11 1.26
C ALA A 229 0.82 12.02 0.10
N ASP A 230 1.24 13.28 0.05
CA ASP A 230 0.92 14.17 -1.08
C ASP A 230 1.57 13.66 -2.37
N LYS A 231 2.85 13.29 -2.32
CA LYS A 231 3.52 12.62 -3.44
C LYS A 231 3.37 11.10 -3.35
N LYS A 232 2.62 10.52 -4.32
CA LYS A 232 2.35 9.08 -4.42
C LYS A 232 3.63 8.21 -4.43
N TRP A 233 4.71 8.65 -5.09
CA TRP A 233 5.99 7.94 -5.13
C TRP A 233 6.67 7.92 -3.76
N PHE A 234 6.63 9.03 -3.03
CA PHE A 234 7.24 9.15 -1.71
C PHE A 234 6.49 8.32 -0.68
N ARG A 235 5.15 8.41 -0.67
CA ARG A 235 4.27 7.54 0.14
C ARG A 235 4.65 6.07 0.00
N ASN A 236 4.86 5.59 -1.23
CA ASN A 236 5.22 4.20 -1.48
C ASN A 236 6.54 3.83 -0.82
N LEU A 237 7.57 4.67 -0.97
CA LEU A 237 8.86 4.48 -0.31
C LEU A 237 8.70 4.42 1.21
N VAL A 238 8.02 5.40 1.82
CA VAL A 238 7.88 5.47 3.29
C VAL A 238 7.13 4.27 3.85
N VAL A 239 6.06 3.83 3.19
CA VAL A 239 5.33 2.62 3.60
C VAL A 239 6.21 1.38 3.46
N ALA A 240 6.96 1.25 2.36
CA ALA A 240 7.84 0.11 2.16
C ALA A 240 8.94 0.04 3.23
N GLU A 241 9.57 1.18 3.55
CA GLU A 241 10.54 1.27 4.65
C GLU A 241 9.91 0.90 6.00
N ALA A 242 8.68 1.37 6.28
CA ALA A 242 7.98 1.04 7.51
C ALA A 242 7.73 -0.46 7.68
N LEU A 243 7.32 -1.14 6.62
CA LEU A 243 7.15 -2.58 6.62
C LEU A 243 8.49 -3.32 6.75
N ARG A 244 9.52 -2.87 6.02
CA ARG A 244 10.85 -3.48 6.07
C ARG A 244 11.43 -3.39 7.47
N ASP A 245 11.38 -2.20 8.08
CA ASP A 245 11.90 -1.94 9.43
C ASP A 245 11.15 -2.75 10.49
N ALA A 246 9.87 -3.07 10.27
CA ALA A 246 9.10 -3.93 11.17
C ALA A 246 9.45 -5.43 11.02
N LEU A 247 9.73 -5.91 9.81
CA LEU A 247 10.01 -7.32 9.54
C LEU A 247 11.48 -7.70 9.75
N ALA A 248 12.41 -6.81 9.39
CA ALA A 248 13.85 -7.09 9.40
C ALA A 248 14.40 -7.62 10.75
N PRO A 249 13.97 -7.14 11.93
CA PRO A 249 14.44 -7.67 13.22
C PRO A 249 14.19 -9.18 13.42
N HIS A 250 13.19 -9.74 12.73
CA HIS A 250 12.80 -11.15 12.86
C HIS A 250 13.55 -12.08 11.90
N LYS A 251 14.27 -11.53 10.91
CA LYS A 251 14.94 -12.29 9.83
C LYS A 251 15.79 -13.45 10.35
N ARG A 252 16.61 -13.20 11.38
CA ARG A 252 17.47 -14.23 11.98
C ARG A 252 16.67 -15.38 12.60
N ARG A 253 15.56 -15.06 13.28
CA ARG A 253 14.69 -16.07 13.90
C ARG A 253 14.00 -16.93 12.85
N TRP A 254 13.54 -16.32 11.75
CA TRP A 254 12.91 -17.06 10.65
C TRP A 254 13.90 -17.97 9.92
N ARG A 255 15.12 -17.50 9.65
CA ARG A 255 16.17 -18.34 9.05
C ARG A 255 16.47 -19.57 9.90
N ARG A 256 16.67 -19.38 11.20
CA ARG A 256 16.88 -20.50 12.12
C ARG A 256 15.72 -21.50 12.11
N ALA A 257 14.48 -21.02 12.14
CA ALA A 257 13.30 -21.90 12.09
C ALA A 257 13.23 -22.70 10.79
N LEU A 258 13.59 -22.08 9.66
CA LEU A 258 13.68 -22.75 8.35
C LEU A 258 14.83 -23.76 8.29
N ASP A 259 15.99 -23.45 8.87
CA ASP A 259 17.12 -24.39 8.93
C ASP A 259 16.77 -25.63 9.77
N GLU A 260 16.10 -25.42 10.91
CA GLU A 260 15.62 -26.50 11.78
C GLU A 260 14.58 -27.36 11.05
N LEU A 261 13.58 -26.74 10.42
CA LEU A 261 12.58 -27.43 9.61
C LEU A 261 13.23 -28.21 8.45
N GLY A 262 14.19 -27.60 7.76
CA GLY A 262 14.90 -28.22 6.64
C GLY A 262 15.66 -29.48 7.06
N LYS A 263 16.36 -29.43 8.19
CA LYS A 263 17.05 -30.60 8.77
C LYS A 263 16.07 -31.73 9.09
N GLU A 264 14.94 -31.41 9.70
CA GLU A 264 13.89 -32.39 10.03
C GLU A 264 13.31 -33.04 8.77
N GLN A 265 12.96 -32.23 7.76
CA GLN A 265 12.39 -32.72 6.50
C GLN A 265 13.39 -33.58 5.71
N LEU A 266 14.67 -33.20 5.69
CA LEU A 266 15.72 -33.98 5.03
C LEU A 266 15.98 -35.30 5.76
N ALA A 267 16.02 -35.31 7.10
CA ALA A 267 16.15 -36.54 7.88
C ALA A 267 14.95 -37.48 7.66
N ALA A 268 13.72 -36.94 7.62
CA ALA A 268 12.52 -37.72 7.31
C ALA A 268 12.58 -38.32 5.89
N LEU A 269 13.08 -37.55 4.91
CA LEU A 269 13.27 -38.03 3.55
C LEU A 269 14.34 -39.13 3.46
N GLU A 270 15.45 -39.00 4.18
CA GLU A 270 16.50 -40.02 4.28
C GLU A 270 15.97 -41.31 4.90
N ALA A 271 15.22 -41.21 6.01
CA ALA A 271 14.58 -42.36 6.63
C ALA A 271 13.59 -43.05 5.67
N TYR A 272 12.79 -42.28 4.93
CA TYR A 272 11.90 -42.85 3.91
C TYR A 272 12.69 -43.55 2.80
N ARG A 273 13.77 -42.94 2.30
CA ARG A 273 14.65 -43.51 1.25
C ARG A 273 15.29 -44.83 1.66
N ALA A 274 15.50 -45.06 2.96
CA ALA A 274 16.03 -46.33 3.48
C ALA A 274 15.00 -47.48 3.43
N THR A 275 13.71 -47.20 3.25
CA THR A 275 12.68 -48.24 3.11
C THR A 275 12.67 -48.86 1.69
N PRO A 276 12.19 -50.10 1.50
CA PRO A 276 12.08 -50.69 0.16
C PRO A 276 11.23 -49.86 -0.81
N ALA A 277 10.13 -49.27 -0.32
CA ALA A 277 9.26 -48.40 -1.10
C ALA A 277 9.97 -47.09 -1.47
N GLY A 278 10.62 -46.43 -0.51
CA GLY A 278 11.33 -45.19 -0.74
C GLY A 278 12.55 -45.34 -1.64
N ALA A 279 13.30 -46.45 -1.55
CA ALA A 279 14.41 -46.76 -2.44
C ALA A 279 13.95 -46.88 -3.91
N LYS A 280 12.81 -47.55 -4.14
CA LYS A 280 12.20 -47.67 -5.49
C LYS A 280 11.77 -46.31 -6.06
N VAL A 281 11.17 -45.46 -5.21
CA VAL A 281 10.80 -44.08 -5.60
C VAL A 281 12.05 -43.25 -5.90
N ALA A 282 13.07 -43.30 -5.05
CA ALA A 282 14.32 -42.56 -5.23
C ALA A 282 15.05 -42.95 -6.52
N ALA A 283 15.11 -44.24 -6.85
CA ALA A 283 15.70 -44.72 -8.11
C ALA A 283 14.93 -44.19 -9.34
N THR A 284 13.60 -44.11 -9.24
CA THR A 284 12.73 -43.58 -10.30
C THR A 284 12.95 -42.09 -10.49
N ILE A 285 12.96 -41.32 -9.40
CA ILE A 285 13.27 -39.87 -9.41
C ILE A 285 14.67 -39.63 -9.99
N ALA A 286 15.69 -40.38 -9.56
CA ALA A 286 17.06 -40.24 -10.07
C ALA A 286 17.15 -40.53 -11.58
N LYS A 287 16.43 -41.55 -12.08
CA LYS A 287 16.37 -41.85 -13.52
C LYS A 287 15.71 -40.72 -14.32
N GLN A 288 14.63 -40.13 -13.79
CA GLN A 288 13.92 -39.01 -14.43
C GLN A 288 14.72 -37.70 -14.35
N ALA A 289 15.42 -37.47 -13.24
CA ALA A 289 16.24 -36.27 -13.03
C ALA A 289 17.45 -36.25 -13.98
N ARG A 290 18.09 -37.40 -14.26
CA ARG A 290 19.22 -37.49 -15.21
C ARG A 290 18.90 -36.99 -16.63
N GLY A 291 17.63 -36.87 -17.02
CA GLY A 291 17.23 -36.25 -18.29
C GLY A 291 16.96 -34.73 -18.21
N ARG A 292 17.02 -34.13 -17.02
CA ARG A 292 16.63 -32.74 -16.73
C ARG A 292 17.75 -31.87 -16.14
N VAL A 293 18.75 -32.46 -15.46
CA VAL A 293 19.86 -31.68 -14.87
C VAL A 293 20.78 -31.07 -15.95
N ASP A 294 20.80 -31.64 -17.16
CA ASP A 294 21.53 -31.10 -18.32
C ASP A 294 20.71 -30.05 -19.12
N HIS A 295 19.51 -29.67 -18.65
CA HIS A 295 18.69 -28.66 -19.29
C HIS A 295 19.14 -27.25 -18.84
N PRO A 296 19.42 -26.31 -19.76
CA PRO A 296 20.02 -25.01 -19.43
C PRO A 296 19.22 -24.15 -18.45
N ASP A 297 17.90 -24.36 -18.35
CA ASP A 297 17.03 -23.69 -17.37
C ASP A 297 17.18 -24.17 -15.92
N TYR A 298 17.91 -25.27 -15.67
CA TYR A 298 18.14 -25.85 -14.32
C TYR A 298 19.62 -25.87 -13.93
N ALA A 299 20.50 -25.24 -14.72
CA ALA A 299 21.88 -24.99 -14.34
C ALA A 299 21.88 -24.07 -13.12
N GLN A 300 22.12 -24.65 -11.94
CA GLN A 300 22.23 -24.03 -10.61
C GLN A 300 21.81 -22.55 -10.55
N GLU A 301 20.52 -22.29 -10.34
CA GLU A 301 20.15 -21.03 -9.70
C GLU A 301 20.87 -21.01 -8.34
N PRO A 302 21.68 -19.98 -8.05
CA PRO A 302 22.49 -19.96 -6.85
C PRO A 302 21.58 -20.09 -5.63
N SER A 303 21.88 -21.08 -4.78
CA SER A 303 21.23 -21.23 -3.49
C SER A 303 21.39 -19.93 -2.70
N ASP A 304 20.26 -19.32 -2.35
CA ASP A 304 20.07 -18.12 -1.54
C ASP A 304 21.31 -17.62 -0.78
N GLY A 305 21.94 -16.60 -1.36
CA GLY A 305 23.11 -15.94 -0.76
C GLY A 305 23.72 -14.83 -1.61
N GLY A 306 23.00 -14.25 -2.58
CA GLY A 306 23.53 -13.18 -3.42
C GLY A 306 22.40 -12.56 -4.23
N ALA A 307 22.14 -11.29 -4.01
CA ALA A 307 21.10 -10.55 -4.70
C ALA A 307 21.44 -10.39 -6.18
N GLU A 308 20.66 -11.02 -7.07
CA GLU A 308 20.40 -10.48 -8.41
C GLU A 308 18.95 -10.75 -8.82
N ALA A 309 18.20 -9.68 -9.06
CA ALA A 309 16.79 -9.74 -9.43
C ALA A 309 16.58 -10.35 -10.83
N PRO A 310 15.52 -11.16 -11.04
CA PRO A 310 15.30 -11.85 -12.31
C PRO A 310 15.00 -10.89 -13.47
N GLU A 311 15.64 -11.14 -14.61
CA GLU A 311 15.61 -10.34 -15.84
C GLU A 311 14.18 -10.10 -16.40
N ALA A 312 13.23 -10.99 -16.07
CA ALA A 312 11.83 -10.88 -16.43
C ALA A 312 11.14 -9.64 -15.82
N ALA A 313 11.52 -9.24 -14.60
CA ALA A 313 10.98 -8.03 -13.95
C ALA A 313 11.52 -6.73 -14.58
N LYS A 314 12.74 -6.75 -15.12
CA LYS A 314 13.34 -5.63 -15.85
C LYS A 314 12.63 -5.39 -17.19
N LYS A 315 12.26 -6.45 -17.93
CA LYS A 315 11.56 -6.36 -19.22
C LYS A 315 10.10 -5.90 -19.09
N ALA A 316 9.40 -6.27 -18.01
CA ALA A 316 8.04 -5.77 -17.76
C ALA A 316 8.01 -4.27 -17.41
N LYS A 317 8.99 -3.76 -16.65
CA LYS A 317 9.09 -2.34 -16.27
C LYS A 317 9.55 -1.43 -17.42
N ALA A 318 10.30 -1.96 -18.40
CA ALA A 318 10.71 -1.20 -19.59
C ALA A 318 9.52 -0.90 -20.53
N LYS A 319 8.55 -1.82 -20.65
CA LYS A 319 7.33 -1.61 -21.45
C LYS A 319 6.39 -0.56 -20.85
N ASP A 320 6.32 -0.46 -19.53
CA ASP A 320 5.44 0.52 -18.84
C ASP A 320 6.04 1.94 -18.85
N LYS A 321 7.37 2.08 -18.67
CA LYS A 321 8.09 3.36 -18.83
C LYS A 321 7.96 3.96 -20.24
N ASN A 322 7.80 3.13 -21.27
CA ASN A 322 7.64 3.59 -22.64
C ASN A 322 6.20 4.09 -22.94
N ARG A 323 5.20 3.58 -22.21
CA ARG A 323 3.80 4.05 -22.31
C ARG A 323 3.61 5.42 -21.67
N ASP A 324 4.23 5.68 -20.51
CA ASP A 324 4.12 6.99 -19.85
C ASP A 324 4.93 8.09 -20.57
N LYS A 325 6.11 7.79 -21.12
CA LYS A 325 6.89 8.75 -21.93
C LYS A 325 6.18 9.16 -23.23
N ASN A 326 5.41 8.26 -23.84
CA ASN A 326 4.62 8.59 -25.04
C ASN A 326 3.37 9.43 -24.72
N ARG A 327 2.82 9.33 -23.50
CA ARG A 327 1.71 10.19 -23.04
C ARG A 327 2.16 11.63 -22.84
N ASP A 328 3.33 11.86 -22.25
CA ASP A 328 3.87 13.21 -22.03
C ASP A 328 4.32 13.91 -23.31
N LYS A 329 4.85 13.18 -24.30
CA LYS A 329 5.18 13.75 -25.61
C LYS A 329 3.93 14.14 -26.42
N SER A 330 2.82 13.40 -26.29
CA SER A 330 1.58 13.76 -27.01
C SER A 330 0.87 14.99 -26.40
N LYS A 331 1.03 15.24 -25.09
CA LYS A 331 0.56 16.48 -24.44
C LYS A 331 1.37 17.71 -24.87
N LYS A 332 2.70 17.64 -24.88
CA LYS A 332 3.57 18.74 -25.39
C LYS A 332 3.38 19.03 -26.88
N GLY A 333 3.03 18.03 -27.69
CA GLY A 333 2.71 18.21 -29.12
C GLY A 333 1.38 18.94 -29.37
N LYS A 334 0.36 18.71 -28.52
CA LYS A 334 -0.95 19.39 -28.62
C LYS A 334 -0.92 20.83 -28.10
N GLU A 335 -0.05 21.15 -27.15
CA GLU A 335 0.15 22.52 -26.65
C GLU A 335 0.83 23.42 -27.68
N LYS A 336 1.89 22.93 -28.34
CA LYS A 336 2.58 23.67 -29.43
C LYS A 336 1.72 23.88 -30.69
N ALA A 337 0.72 23.02 -30.92
CA ALA A 337 -0.22 23.16 -32.04
C ALA A 337 -1.33 24.20 -31.77
N LYS A 338 -1.63 24.51 -30.49
CA LYS A 338 -2.58 25.58 -30.13
C LYS A 338 -1.93 26.97 -30.18
N ASP A 339 -0.66 27.10 -29.81
CA ASP A 339 0.05 28.39 -29.88
C ASP A 339 0.33 28.86 -31.32
N LYS A 340 0.54 27.94 -32.27
CA LYS A 340 0.69 28.31 -33.69
C LYS A 340 -0.62 28.68 -34.39
N LYS A 341 -1.79 28.34 -33.84
CA LYS A 341 -3.10 28.74 -34.39
C LYS A 341 -3.63 30.08 -33.83
N GLY A 342 -2.97 30.66 -32.83
CA GLY A 342 -3.37 31.94 -32.20
C GLY A 342 -2.78 33.21 -32.83
N LYS A 343 -1.79 33.11 -33.72
CA LYS A 343 -1.08 34.29 -34.30
C LYS A 343 -1.38 34.57 -35.78
N GLY A 344 -2.52 34.09 -36.30
CA GLY A 344 -2.84 34.21 -37.72
C GLY A 344 -4.31 34.50 -38.03
N LYS A 345 -5.02 35.32 -37.25
CA LYS A 345 -6.34 35.86 -37.63
C LYS A 345 -6.53 37.27 -37.05
N GLY A 346 -5.97 38.25 -37.75
CA GLY A 346 -6.12 39.66 -37.41
C GLY A 346 -5.73 40.54 -38.59
N ARG A 347 -6.41 40.38 -39.73
CA ARG A 347 -6.42 41.28 -40.90
C ARG A 347 -7.32 40.68 -41.98
N ASP A 348 -8.63 40.74 -41.79
CA ASP A 348 -9.63 40.77 -42.88
C ASP A 348 -11.04 40.85 -42.30
N LYS A 349 -11.41 42.02 -41.78
CA LYS A 349 -12.81 42.38 -41.49
C LYS A 349 -13.12 43.84 -41.81
N ASP A 350 -12.44 44.42 -42.80
CA ASP A 350 -12.68 45.81 -43.20
C ASP A 350 -12.85 46.05 -44.72
N LYS A 351 -13.04 44.99 -45.51
CA LYS A 351 -13.29 45.11 -46.96
C LYS A 351 -14.71 44.76 -47.42
N ASP A 352 -15.57 44.26 -46.53
CA ASP A 352 -16.92 43.79 -46.92
C ASP A 352 -18.09 44.69 -46.49
N LYS A 353 -17.81 45.84 -45.87
CA LYS A 353 -18.82 46.89 -45.57
C LYS A 353 -18.88 48.03 -46.59
N ARG A 354 -18.05 48.01 -47.63
CA ARG A 354 -18.02 49.06 -48.68
C ARG A 354 -18.60 48.66 -50.05
N LYS A 355 -19.10 47.42 -50.21
CA LYS A 355 -19.75 46.96 -51.46
C LYS A 355 -21.27 46.70 -51.38
N LYS A 356 -21.91 46.91 -50.22
CA LYS A 356 -23.39 46.83 -50.05
C LYS A 356 -24.10 48.19 -49.90
N ARG A 357 -23.43 49.30 -50.24
CA ARG A 357 -24.01 50.66 -50.24
C ARG A 357 -24.00 51.37 -51.61
N LYS A 358 -23.86 50.61 -52.71
CA LYS A 358 -23.90 51.16 -54.09
C LYS A 358 -24.84 50.37 -55.04
N LYS A 359 -25.95 49.85 -54.50
CA LYS A 359 -27.04 49.24 -55.29
C LYS A 359 -28.37 49.46 -54.57
N LYS A 360 -28.76 50.73 -54.46
CA LYS A 360 -30.09 51.23 -54.10
C LYS A 360 -30.06 52.76 -54.32
N GLU A 361 -30.01 53.13 -55.59
CA GLU A 361 -30.32 54.44 -56.17
C GLU A 361 -30.29 54.16 -57.68
N ASP A 362 -31.47 53.73 -58.15
CA ASP A 362 -32.07 53.82 -59.48
C ASP A 362 -33.30 52.88 -59.52
#